data_AF-A0A0A8J459-F1
#
_entry.id   AF-A0A0A8J459-F1
#
_cell.length_a   1.000
_cell.length_b   1.000
_cell.length_c   1.000
_cell.angle_alpha   90.00
_cell.angle_beta   90.00
_cell.angle_gamma   90.00
#
_symmetry.space_group_name_H-M   'P 1'
#
loop_
_entity.id
_entity.type
_entity.pdbx_description
1 polymer ?
#
loop_
_entity_poly.entity_id
_entity_poly.type
_entity_poly.pdbx_seq_one_letter_code
_entity_poly.pdbx_strand_id
1 'polypeptide(L)'
;MTNTNYIYNEFIFRCLFFFLISGLITLSTIKPEGFDHDYKQYLYLFELYKNSIDLGFGYEVEPLFIYLSRLVNFFNGGIVALLFIYTAVALICKCIFIKRCTKKTSQLVFFVFLYSVIFYPIHELTQIRISLALGLLLWGSLQKNKIIFAMIMLLTMLSHYSLIPSVIFISLFRYLNDKIVRTQVLAFIALLCFVICLLLIFYMSRQTIKYDGTNMPFYFYFLHPYSLIMLFSLFYMRRYIKNHFYYQLLYILAMLYYFLFLSFLFLQSQIAAFRFMEIALFFMFILIFIINSSFKSSIIKMLMLILVVTMFLYEHVIAIEPILNFDILHNSFSKMDTFQ
;
A
#
# COMPACT_ATOMS: atom_id res chain seq x y z
N MET A 1 8.71 33.05 -22.02
CA MET A 1 7.48 32.69 -21.27
C MET A 1 7.36 33.62 -20.09
N THR A 2 6.30 34.42 -20.02
CA THR A 2 6.06 35.41 -18.96
C THR A 2 5.71 34.71 -17.64
N ASN A 3 6.06 35.33 -16.50
CA ASN A 3 5.82 34.80 -15.16
C ASN A 3 4.32 34.50 -14.90
N THR A 4 3.43 35.22 -15.58
CA THR A 4 1.96 35.02 -15.55
C THR A 4 1.52 33.68 -16.13
N ASN A 5 2.11 33.22 -17.26
CA ASN A 5 1.78 31.93 -17.86
C ASN A 5 2.22 30.76 -16.97
N TYR A 6 3.31 30.93 -16.22
CA TYR A 6 3.77 29.92 -15.26
C TYR A 6 2.80 29.77 -14.07
N ILE A 7 2.37 30.89 -13.48
CA ILE A 7 1.42 30.89 -12.35
C ILE A 7 0.07 30.28 -12.76
N TYR A 8 -0.45 30.66 -13.93
CA TYR A 8 -1.71 30.12 -14.45
C TYR A 8 -1.64 28.60 -14.67
N ASN A 9 -0.56 28.11 -15.28
CA ASN A 9 -0.35 26.68 -15.48
C ASN A 9 -0.28 25.93 -14.13
N GLU A 10 0.44 26.47 -13.14
CA GLU A 10 0.54 25.83 -11.83
C GLU A 10 -0.81 25.76 -11.11
N PHE A 11 -1.65 26.80 -11.23
CA PHE A 11 -3.00 26.80 -10.67
C PHE A 11 -3.87 25.71 -11.30
N ILE A 12 -3.92 25.63 -12.64
CA ILE A 12 -4.67 24.58 -13.35
C ILE A 12 -4.23 23.19 -12.90
N PHE A 13 -2.91 22.95 -12.80
CA PHE A 13 -2.39 21.66 -12.35
C PHE A 13 -2.86 21.30 -10.94
N ARG A 14 -2.94 22.28 -10.02
CA ARG A 14 -3.44 22.05 -8.66
C ARG A 14 -4.93 21.72 -8.65
N CYS A 15 -5.72 22.41 -9.46
CA CYS A 15 -7.16 22.12 -9.61
C CYS A 15 -7.37 20.71 -10.17
N LEU A 16 -6.70 20.36 -11.27
CA LEU A 16 -6.78 19.01 -11.86
C LEU A 16 -6.37 17.93 -10.88
N PHE A 17 -5.30 18.16 -10.13
CA PHE A 17 -4.85 17.24 -9.09
C PHE A 17 -5.90 17.07 -7.98
N PHE A 18 -6.50 18.17 -7.52
CA PHE A 18 -7.57 18.12 -6.53
C PHE A 18 -8.77 17.32 -7.05
N PHE A 19 -9.25 17.62 -8.26
CA PHE A 19 -10.35 16.87 -8.89
C PHE A 19 -10.04 15.38 -9.05
N LEU A 20 -8.81 15.04 -9.46
CA LEU A 20 -8.38 13.65 -9.60
C LEU A 20 -8.42 12.90 -8.26
N ILE A 21 -7.84 13.48 -7.20
CA ILE A 21 -7.85 12.87 -5.87
C ILE A 21 -9.28 12.78 -5.31
N SER A 22 -10.08 13.83 -5.45
CA SER A 22 -11.49 13.80 -5.05
C SER A 22 -12.26 12.72 -5.79
N GLY A 23 -12.05 12.57 -7.11
CA GLY A 23 -12.66 11.51 -7.91
C GLY A 23 -12.28 10.12 -7.43
N LEU A 24 -10.99 9.88 -7.12
CA LEU A 24 -10.54 8.61 -6.54
C LEU A 24 -11.16 8.36 -5.16
N ILE A 25 -11.22 9.36 -4.28
CA ILE A 25 -11.88 9.20 -2.97
C ILE A 25 -13.35 8.83 -3.17
N THR A 26 -14.05 9.53 -4.05
CA THR A 26 -15.45 9.27 -4.35
C THR A 26 -15.65 7.84 -4.88
N LEU A 27 -14.86 7.40 -5.85
CA LEU A 27 -14.97 6.06 -6.44
C LEU A 27 -14.84 4.94 -5.41
N SER A 28 -13.86 4.99 -4.50
CA SER A 28 -13.75 4.01 -3.41
C SER A 28 -14.91 4.05 -2.42
N THR A 29 -15.52 5.22 -2.27
CA THR A 29 -16.56 5.49 -1.28
C THR A 29 -17.93 5.01 -1.76
N ILE A 30 -18.25 5.24 -3.03
CA ILE A 30 -19.59 4.96 -3.61
C ILE A 30 -19.67 3.62 -4.35
N LYS A 31 -18.63 2.79 -4.28
CA LYS A 31 -18.61 1.50 -4.97
C LYS A 31 -19.78 0.61 -4.50
N PRO A 32 -20.47 -0.08 -5.44
CA PRO A 32 -21.62 -0.91 -5.11
C PRO A 32 -21.20 -2.19 -4.38
N GLU A 33 -22.13 -2.79 -3.67
CA GLU A 33 -21.91 -4.10 -3.02
C GLU A 33 -21.50 -5.16 -4.06
N GLY A 34 -20.46 -5.93 -3.75
CA GLY A 34 -19.92 -6.97 -4.62
C GLY A 34 -18.95 -6.48 -5.69
N PHE A 35 -18.69 -5.17 -5.79
CA PHE A 35 -17.68 -4.62 -6.70
C PHE A 35 -16.28 -5.19 -6.44
N ASP A 36 -15.95 -5.39 -5.17
CA ASP A 36 -14.73 -6.07 -4.72
C ASP A 36 -15.04 -7.15 -3.67
N HIS A 37 -14.10 -8.08 -3.52
CA HIS A 37 -14.21 -9.23 -2.61
C HIS A 37 -14.28 -8.84 -1.12
N ASP A 38 -13.65 -7.73 -0.72
CA ASP A 38 -13.50 -7.34 0.69
C ASP A 38 -14.68 -6.46 1.18
N TYR A 39 -15.48 -5.85 0.29
CA TYR A 39 -16.60 -4.97 0.67
C TYR A 39 -17.58 -5.63 1.62
N LYS A 40 -18.01 -6.87 1.32
CA LYS A 40 -18.96 -7.60 2.17
C LYS A 40 -18.40 -7.84 3.57
N GLN A 41 -17.10 -8.11 3.66
CA GLN A 41 -16.44 -8.26 4.95
C GLN A 41 -16.43 -6.93 5.71
N TYR A 42 -16.09 -5.81 5.07
CA TYR A 42 -16.13 -4.50 5.74
C TYR A 42 -17.53 -4.11 6.21
N LEU A 43 -18.56 -4.36 5.38
CA LEU A 43 -19.94 -4.12 5.76
C LEU A 43 -20.34 -4.96 6.97
N TYR A 44 -20.06 -6.26 6.94
CA TYR A 44 -20.32 -7.15 8.07
C TYR A 44 -19.62 -6.68 9.35
N LEU A 45 -18.32 -6.35 9.28
CA LEU A 45 -17.55 -5.89 10.44
C LEU A 45 -18.08 -4.55 10.97
N PHE A 46 -18.44 -3.61 10.08
CA PHE A 46 -19.03 -2.34 10.48
C PHE A 46 -20.35 -2.55 11.23
N GLU A 47 -21.24 -3.38 10.68
CA GLU A 47 -22.52 -3.72 11.30
C GLU A 47 -22.36 -4.45 12.64
N LEU A 48 -21.34 -5.30 12.77
CA LEU A 48 -21.02 -5.99 14.02
C LEU A 48 -20.55 -5.02 15.11
N TYR A 49 -19.70 -4.04 14.76
CA TYR A 49 -19.06 -3.14 15.73
C TYR A 49 -19.79 -1.82 15.96
N LYS A 50 -20.80 -1.47 15.16
CA LYS A 50 -21.56 -0.24 15.34
C LYS A 50 -22.32 -0.18 16.67
N ASN A 51 -22.81 -1.34 17.15
CA ASN A 51 -23.67 -1.45 18.33
C ASN A 51 -23.13 -2.35 19.45
N SER A 52 -22.00 -3.04 19.24
CA SER A 52 -21.46 -3.93 20.27
C SER A 52 -20.85 -3.12 21.43
N ILE A 53 -21.37 -3.34 22.64
CA ILE A 53 -20.86 -2.76 23.90
C ILE A 53 -19.58 -3.49 24.33
N ASP A 54 -19.42 -4.75 23.94
CA ASP A 54 -18.23 -5.52 24.25
C ASP A 54 -17.01 -4.98 23.50
N LEU A 55 -16.00 -4.59 24.28
CA LEU A 55 -14.63 -4.29 23.84
C LEU A 55 -13.84 -5.56 23.53
N GLY A 56 -14.53 -6.67 23.25
CA GLY A 56 -13.88 -7.87 22.76
C GLY A 56 -13.19 -7.53 21.45
N PHE A 57 -11.90 -7.22 21.52
CA PHE A 57 -11.02 -7.25 20.37
C PHE A 57 -11.00 -8.70 19.90
N GLY A 58 -11.92 -9.05 19.02
CA GLY A 58 -11.80 -10.28 18.25
C GLY A 58 -10.44 -10.25 17.58
N TYR A 59 -9.70 -11.37 17.64
CA TYR A 59 -8.32 -11.47 17.15
C TYR A 59 -8.15 -11.11 15.66
N GLU A 60 -9.24 -10.88 14.94
CA GLU A 60 -9.30 -10.73 13.49
C GLU A 60 -9.46 -9.27 13.01
N VAL A 61 -9.72 -8.29 13.90
CA VAL A 61 -10.01 -6.90 13.50
C VAL A 61 -9.16 -5.90 14.25
N GLU A 62 -8.64 -4.91 13.51
CA GLU A 62 -7.73 -3.92 14.06
C GLU A 62 -8.45 -2.86 14.90
N PRO A 63 -7.83 -2.40 16.01
CA PRO A 63 -8.47 -1.48 16.94
C PRO A 63 -8.97 -0.18 16.30
N LEU A 64 -8.24 0.36 15.33
CA LEU A 64 -8.64 1.62 14.69
C LEU A 64 -9.93 1.46 13.88
N PHE A 65 -10.15 0.29 13.26
CA PHE A 65 -11.38 0.01 12.52
C PHE A 65 -12.60 -0.02 13.44
N ILE A 66 -12.48 -0.69 14.59
CA ILE A 66 -13.54 -0.76 15.60
C ILE A 66 -13.86 0.66 16.11
N TYR A 67 -12.83 1.42 16.46
CA TYR A 67 -12.99 2.78 16.98
C TYR A 67 -13.64 3.71 15.95
N LEU A 68 -13.16 3.72 14.71
CA LEU A 68 -13.73 4.55 13.64
C LEU A 68 -15.15 4.12 13.27
N SER A 69 -15.46 2.83 13.28
CA SER A 69 -16.83 2.34 13.03
C SER A 69 -17.81 2.89 14.06
N ARG A 70 -17.44 2.87 15.34
CA ARG A 70 -18.25 3.43 16.43
C ARG A 70 -18.36 4.96 16.34
N LEU A 71 -17.24 5.64 16.04
CA LEU A 71 -17.22 7.09 15.89
C LEU A 71 -18.14 7.53 14.74
N VAL A 72 -18.05 6.86 13.58
CA VAL A 72 -18.92 7.13 12.42
C VAL A 72 -20.38 6.88 12.78
N ASN A 73 -20.69 5.77 13.45
CA ASN A 73 -22.05 5.47 13.90
C ASN A 73 -22.59 6.50 14.90
N PHE A 74 -21.75 7.00 15.81
CA PHE A 74 -22.13 8.04 16.77
C PHE A 74 -22.63 9.33 16.09
N PHE A 75 -22.10 9.64 14.89
CA PHE A 75 -22.56 10.75 14.06
C PHE A 75 -23.63 10.34 13.02
N ASN A 76 -24.30 9.20 13.22
CA ASN A 76 -25.28 8.62 12.28
C ASN A 76 -24.72 8.39 10.85
N GLY A 77 -23.41 8.19 10.73
CA GLY A 77 -22.77 7.82 9.46
C GLY A 77 -22.87 6.31 9.20
N GLY A 78 -22.94 5.93 7.93
CA GLY A 78 -22.90 4.52 7.50
C GLY A 78 -21.50 4.06 7.04
N ILE A 79 -21.42 2.84 6.51
CA ILE A 79 -20.18 2.27 5.93
C ILE A 79 -19.53 3.21 4.91
N VAL A 80 -20.32 3.92 4.11
CA VAL A 80 -19.85 4.89 3.11
C VAL A 80 -18.99 5.98 3.77
N ALA A 81 -19.40 6.52 4.93
CA ALA A 81 -18.63 7.52 5.64
C ALA A 81 -17.33 6.95 6.21
N LEU A 82 -17.34 5.69 6.65
CA LEU A 82 -16.12 5.00 7.09
C LEU A 82 -15.13 4.82 5.94
N LEU A 83 -15.60 4.31 4.78
CA LEU A 83 -14.79 4.15 3.57
C LEU A 83 -14.20 5.50 3.11
N PHE A 84 -15.00 6.56 3.16
CA PHE A 84 -14.54 7.92 2.86
C PHE A 84 -13.37 8.34 3.75
N ILE A 85 -13.48 8.17 5.08
CA ILE A 85 -12.42 8.53 6.03
C ILE A 85 -11.14 7.74 5.73
N TYR A 86 -11.26 6.42 5.55
CA TYR A 86 -10.12 5.55 5.25
C TYR A 86 -9.40 5.98 3.97
N THR A 87 -10.13 6.09 2.87
CA THR A 87 -9.55 6.41 1.57
C THR A 87 -9.02 7.85 1.52
N ALA A 88 -9.74 8.82 2.08
CA ALA A 88 -9.29 10.21 2.10
C ALA A 88 -7.98 10.36 2.88
N VAL A 89 -7.91 9.81 4.10
CA VAL A 89 -6.69 9.90 4.91
C VAL A 89 -5.53 9.15 4.25
N ALA A 90 -5.78 7.95 3.70
CA ALA A 90 -4.76 7.17 3.00
C ALA A 90 -4.15 7.93 1.82
N LEU A 91 -5.00 8.42 0.89
CA LEU A 91 -4.55 9.11 -0.31
C LEU A 91 -3.89 10.45 -0.01
N ILE A 92 -4.45 11.25 0.91
CA ILE A 92 -3.87 12.53 1.30
C ILE A 92 -2.47 12.33 1.88
N CYS A 93 -2.30 11.37 2.80
CA CYS A 93 -1.00 11.09 3.41
C CYS A 93 0.05 10.64 2.38
N LYS A 94 -0.32 9.75 1.44
CA LYS A 94 0.56 9.33 0.33
C LYS A 94 0.96 10.51 -0.55
N CYS A 95 0.01 11.36 -0.91
CA CYS A 95 0.27 12.54 -1.73
C CYS A 95 1.19 13.54 -1.03
N ILE A 96 1.01 13.78 0.27
CA ILE A 96 1.90 14.63 1.08
C ILE A 96 3.32 14.08 1.05
N PHE A 97 3.51 12.77 1.23
CA PHE A 97 4.82 12.13 1.15
C PHE A 97 5.47 12.32 -0.23
N ILE A 98 4.76 11.99 -1.30
CA ILE A 98 5.31 12.12 -2.66
C ILE A 98 5.62 13.56 -2.99
N LYS A 99 4.76 14.53 -2.65
CA LYS A 99 5.04 15.96 -2.86
C LYS A 99 6.26 16.44 -2.06
N ARG A 100 6.50 15.86 -0.88
CA ARG A 100 7.69 16.20 -0.07
C ARG A 100 8.97 15.63 -0.69
N CYS A 101 8.89 14.45 -1.30
CA CYS A 101 10.01 13.78 -1.93
C CYS A 101 10.28 14.25 -3.37
N THR A 102 9.26 14.73 -4.08
CA THR A 102 9.34 15.17 -5.48
C THR A 102 9.23 16.69 -5.55
N LYS A 103 10.26 17.36 -6.09
CA LYS A 103 10.27 18.83 -6.16
C LYS A 103 9.31 19.39 -7.22
N LYS A 104 8.90 18.59 -8.21
CA LYS A 104 8.11 19.02 -9.37
C LYS A 104 6.66 18.54 -9.28
N THR A 105 5.70 19.44 -9.52
CA THR A 105 4.26 19.11 -9.51
C THR A 105 3.88 18.11 -10.62
N SER A 106 4.55 18.17 -11.79
CA SER A 106 4.34 17.20 -12.87
C SER A 106 4.69 15.76 -12.46
N GLN A 107 5.68 15.58 -11.59
CA GLN A 107 6.00 14.28 -11.00
C GLN A 107 4.86 13.83 -10.09
N LEU A 108 4.34 14.69 -9.21
CA LEU A 108 3.20 14.31 -8.38
C LEU A 108 1.99 13.85 -9.22
N VAL A 109 1.63 14.57 -10.28
CA VAL A 109 0.52 14.20 -11.17
C VAL A 109 0.78 12.85 -11.85
N PHE A 110 1.99 12.65 -12.39
CA PHE A 110 2.35 11.39 -13.02
C PHE A 110 2.34 10.22 -12.02
N PHE A 111 2.78 10.44 -10.78
CA PHE A 111 2.66 9.44 -9.71
C PHE A 111 1.20 9.07 -9.47
N VAL A 112 0.30 10.05 -9.33
CA VAL A 112 -1.11 9.77 -9.06
C VAL A 112 -1.76 9.02 -10.22
N PHE A 113 -1.47 9.39 -11.47
CA PHE A 113 -1.96 8.67 -12.63
C PHE A 113 -1.54 7.18 -12.61
N LEU A 114 -0.26 6.93 -12.36
CA LEU A 114 0.25 5.57 -12.31
C LEU A 114 -0.27 4.81 -11.09
N TYR A 115 -0.37 5.49 -9.95
CA TYR A 115 -0.97 4.95 -8.74
C TYR A 115 -2.43 4.55 -8.98
N SER A 116 -3.21 5.38 -9.68
CA SER A 116 -4.62 5.11 -9.99
C SER A 116 -4.82 3.87 -10.86
N VAL A 117 -3.85 3.53 -11.70
CA VAL A 117 -3.90 2.35 -12.58
C VAL A 117 -3.42 1.09 -11.87
N ILE A 118 -2.36 1.20 -11.07
CA ILE A 118 -1.68 0.05 -10.48
C ILE A 118 -2.20 -0.23 -9.07
N PHE A 119 -1.90 0.66 -8.12
CA PHE A 119 -2.06 0.36 -6.70
C PHE A 119 -3.42 0.77 -6.13
N TYR A 120 -4.10 1.73 -6.75
CA TYR A 120 -5.41 2.18 -6.28
C TYR A 120 -6.46 1.06 -6.23
N PRO A 121 -6.59 0.18 -7.25
CA PRO A 121 -7.47 -0.98 -7.15
C PRO A 121 -7.15 -1.91 -5.97
N ILE A 122 -5.88 -2.16 -5.70
CA ILE A 122 -5.48 -3.06 -4.60
C ILE A 122 -5.65 -2.38 -3.24
N HIS A 123 -5.16 -1.16 -3.09
CA HIS A 123 -5.09 -0.53 -1.79
C HIS A 123 -6.42 0.15 -1.42
N GLU A 124 -6.98 0.98 -2.30
CA GLU A 124 -8.15 1.80 -1.98
C GLU A 124 -9.47 1.16 -2.37
N LEU A 125 -9.49 0.18 -3.29
CA LEU A 125 -10.72 -0.56 -3.59
C LEU A 125 -10.81 -1.85 -2.76
N THR A 126 -9.76 -2.65 -2.61
CA THR A 126 -9.88 -3.91 -1.84
C THR A 126 -9.35 -3.77 -0.40
N GLN A 127 -8.13 -3.28 -0.20
CA GLN A 127 -7.46 -3.34 1.11
C GLN A 127 -7.37 -1.99 1.86
N ILE A 128 -8.51 -1.35 2.10
CA ILE A 128 -8.55 0.02 2.66
C ILE A 128 -7.79 0.16 3.99
N ARG A 129 -7.76 -0.89 4.82
CA ARG A 129 -7.07 -0.88 6.12
C ARG A 129 -5.55 -0.82 5.97
N ILE A 130 -4.99 -1.65 5.08
CA ILE A 130 -3.57 -1.61 4.72
C ILE A 130 -3.23 -0.27 4.08
N SER A 131 -4.11 0.21 3.20
CA SER A 131 -3.94 1.49 2.51
C SER A 131 -3.83 2.67 3.47
N LEU A 132 -4.71 2.74 4.48
CA LEU A 132 -4.65 3.73 5.54
C LEU A 132 -3.34 3.63 6.32
N ALA A 133 -2.97 2.42 6.75
CA ALA A 133 -1.74 2.17 7.48
C ALA A 133 -0.50 2.63 6.66
N LEU A 134 -0.45 2.33 5.36
CA LEU A 134 0.64 2.75 4.47
C LEU A 134 0.69 4.28 4.34
N GLY A 135 -0.46 4.94 4.22
CA GLY A 135 -0.54 6.39 4.22
C GLY A 135 0.04 7.00 5.50
N LEU A 136 -0.45 6.55 6.66
CA LEU A 136 0.02 7.01 7.96
C LEU A 136 1.52 6.74 8.16
N LEU A 137 2.01 5.55 7.77
CA LEU A 137 3.43 5.20 7.85
C LEU A 137 4.29 6.20 7.07
N LEU A 138 3.91 6.49 5.82
CA LEU A 138 4.61 7.42 4.95
C LEU A 138 4.57 8.84 5.53
N TRP A 139 3.40 9.33 5.93
CA TRP A 139 3.28 10.67 6.51
C TRP A 139 4.05 10.82 7.83
N GLY A 140 3.98 9.81 8.70
CA GLY A 140 4.74 9.74 9.94
C GLY A 140 6.24 9.79 9.71
N SER A 141 6.75 9.12 8.66
CA SER A 141 8.17 9.13 8.32
C SER A 141 8.73 10.53 7.96
N LEU A 142 7.87 11.49 7.63
CA LEU A 142 8.26 12.89 7.35
C LEU A 142 8.39 13.75 8.61
N GLN A 143 7.82 13.30 9.73
CA GLN A 143 7.63 14.15 10.90
C GLN A 143 8.92 14.37 11.66
N LYS A 144 9.34 15.63 11.84
CA LYS A 144 10.51 15.97 12.65
C LYS A 144 10.23 15.88 14.15
N ASN A 145 9.03 16.29 14.58
CA ASN A 145 8.62 16.21 15.98
C ASN A 145 8.45 14.74 16.40
N LYS A 146 9.17 14.34 17.46
CA LYS A 146 9.20 12.95 17.97
C LYS A 146 7.85 12.49 18.50
N ILE A 147 7.08 13.38 19.12
CA ILE A 147 5.77 13.06 19.69
C ILE A 147 4.77 12.79 18.56
N ILE A 148 4.69 13.71 17.58
CA ILE A 148 3.81 13.54 16.41
C ILE A 148 4.19 12.28 15.63
N PHE A 149 5.48 12.03 15.43
CA PHE A 149 5.96 10.78 14.84
C PHE A 149 5.46 9.54 15.61
N ALA A 150 5.66 9.50 16.92
CA ALA A 150 5.26 8.37 17.76
C ALA A 150 3.74 8.13 17.71
N MET A 151 2.93 9.20 17.77
CA MET A 151 1.47 9.10 17.67
C MET A 151 1.03 8.53 16.32
N ILE A 152 1.60 8.98 15.21
CA ILE A 152 1.25 8.47 13.87
C ILE A 152 1.72 7.02 13.70
N MET A 153 2.90 6.67 14.21
CA MET A 153 3.40 5.30 14.20
C MET A 153 2.51 4.36 15.02
N LEU A 154 2.01 4.82 16.17
CA LEU A 154 1.03 4.08 16.97
C LEU A 154 -0.27 3.88 16.18
N LEU A 155 -0.82 4.94 15.59
CA LEU A 155 -2.01 4.83 14.73
C LEU A 155 -1.79 3.88 13.55
N THR A 156 -0.60 3.85 12.97
CA THR A 156 -0.23 2.91 11.90
C THR A 156 -0.34 1.46 12.38
N MET A 157 0.20 1.14 13.56
CA MET A 157 0.11 -0.22 14.13
C MET A 157 -1.33 -0.60 14.49
N LEU A 158 -2.13 0.35 14.96
CA LEU A 158 -3.56 0.15 15.25
C LEU A 158 -4.42 0.05 13.98
N SER A 159 -3.90 0.44 12.82
CA SER A 159 -4.61 0.38 11.53
C SER A 159 -4.47 -0.97 10.86
N HIS A 160 -3.25 -1.53 10.83
CA HIS A 160 -2.99 -2.82 10.19
C HIS A 160 -1.71 -3.48 10.71
N TYR A 161 -1.81 -4.75 11.12
CA TYR A 161 -0.71 -5.47 11.78
C TYR A 161 0.47 -5.78 10.84
N SER A 162 0.24 -5.94 9.54
CA SER A 162 1.32 -6.16 8.56
C SER A 162 2.34 -5.02 8.50
N LEU A 163 2.02 -3.84 9.05
CA LEU A 163 2.93 -2.68 9.08
C LEU A 163 3.72 -2.54 10.39
N ILE A 164 3.49 -3.38 11.39
CA ILE A 164 4.27 -3.39 12.63
C ILE A 164 5.79 -3.51 12.35
N PRO A 165 6.27 -4.42 11.47
CA PRO A 165 7.69 -4.50 11.13
C PRO A 165 8.24 -3.17 10.62
N SER A 166 7.49 -2.47 9.75
CA SER A 166 7.89 -1.15 9.26
C SER A 166 8.02 -0.12 10.36
N VAL A 167 7.06 -0.08 11.28
CA VAL A 167 7.05 0.92 12.36
C VAL A 167 8.28 0.74 13.26
N ILE A 168 8.59 -0.49 13.65
CA ILE A 168 9.80 -0.81 14.41
C ILE A 168 11.03 -0.38 13.62
N PHE A 169 11.07 -0.72 12.33
CA PHE A 169 12.22 -0.46 11.49
C PHE A 169 12.48 1.03 11.26
N ILE A 170 11.45 1.82 10.98
CA ILE A 170 11.56 3.28 10.79
C ILE A 170 11.99 3.94 12.11
N SER A 171 11.47 3.46 13.24
CA SER A 171 11.84 3.98 14.56
C SER A 171 13.33 3.76 14.84
N LEU A 172 13.83 2.55 14.57
CA LEU A 172 15.26 2.24 14.65
C LEU A 172 16.09 3.04 13.62
N PHE A 173 15.61 3.15 12.37
CA PHE A 173 16.26 3.90 11.31
C PHE A 173 16.51 5.37 11.68
N ARG A 174 15.56 5.98 12.40
CA ARG A 174 15.65 7.36 12.87
C ARG A 174 16.54 7.55 14.09
N TYR A 175 16.64 6.54 14.94
CA TYR A 175 17.48 6.57 16.13
C TYR A 175 18.97 6.46 15.77
N LEU A 176 19.31 5.70 14.72
CA LEU A 176 20.68 5.52 14.27
C LEU A 176 21.18 6.74 13.45
N ASN A 177 22.06 7.53 14.07
CA ASN A 177 22.62 8.76 13.49
C ASN A 177 23.67 8.50 12.40
N ASP A 178 24.49 7.46 12.54
CA ASP A 178 25.55 7.15 11.57
C ASP A 178 24.99 6.40 10.36
N LYS A 179 25.28 6.89 9.16
CA LYS A 179 24.76 6.36 7.89
C LYS A 179 25.27 4.94 7.56
N ILE A 180 26.52 4.63 7.90
CA ILE A 180 27.13 3.33 7.64
C ILE A 180 26.61 2.32 8.64
N VAL A 181 26.65 2.67 9.94
CA VAL A 181 26.08 1.85 11.02
C VAL A 181 24.59 1.60 10.76
N ARG A 182 23.85 2.63 10.35
CA ARG A 182 22.43 2.49 9.98
C ARG A 182 22.24 1.46 8.87
N THR A 183 22.99 1.54 7.78
CA THR A 183 22.79 0.60 6.66
C THR A 183 23.17 -0.84 7.04
N GLN A 184 24.24 -1.02 7.83
CA GLN A 184 24.71 -2.34 8.28
C GLN A 184 23.79 -2.96 9.34
N VAL A 185 23.41 -2.20 10.38
CA VAL A 185 22.50 -2.64 11.44
C VAL A 185 21.13 -3.01 10.86
N LEU A 186 20.64 -2.23 9.90
CA LEU A 186 19.35 -2.50 9.28
C LEU A 186 19.37 -3.68 8.31
N ALA A 187 20.47 -3.87 7.57
CA ALA A 187 20.66 -5.09 6.80
C ALA A 187 20.76 -6.33 7.71
N PHE A 188 21.44 -6.19 8.86
CA PHE A 188 21.54 -7.23 9.86
C PHE A 188 20.18 -7.53 10.51
N ILE A 189 19.38 -6.52 10.86
CA ILE A 189 18.03 -6.71 11.40
C ILE A 189 17.12 -7.35 10.35
N ALA A 190 17.17 -6.91 9.09
CA ALA A 190 16.39 -7.54 8.02
C ALA A 190 16.77 -9.02 7.85
N LEU A 191 18.07 -9.34 7.92
CA LEU A 191 18.57 -10.72 7.91
C LEU A 191 18.11 -11.49 9.17
N LEU A 192 18.16 -10.88 10.35
CA LEU A 192 17.71 -11.49 11.60
C LEU A 192 16.21 -11.77 11.56
N CYS A 193 15.40 -10.82 11.09
CA CYS A 193 13.97 -11.02 10.86
C CYS A 193 13.72 -12.17 9.89
N PHE A 194 14.47 -12.23 8.79
CA PHE A 194 14.41 -13.36 7.86
C PHE A 194 14.75 -14.68 8.53
N VAL A 195 15.82 -14.74 9.34
CA VAL A 195 16.23 -15.95 10.09
C VAL A 195 15.20 -16.34 11.14
N ILE A 196 14.68 -15.40 11.92
CA ILE A 196 13.61 -15.64 12.91
C ILE A 196 12.36 -16.16 12.20
N CYS A 197 11.97 -15.53 11.08
CA CYS A 197 10.87 -16.05 10.28
C CYS A 197 11.18 -17.47 9.82
N LEU A 198 12.38 -17.75 9.28
CA LEU A 198 12.83 -19.08 8.84
C LEU A 198 12.79 -20.13 9.97
N LEU A 199 13.17 -19.76 11.19
CA LEU A 199 13.07 -20.61 12.38
C LEU A 199 11.62 -20.86 12.79
N LEU A 200 10.77 -19.83 12.72
CA LEU A 200 9.32 -20.00 12.89
C LEU A 200 8.74 -20.91 11.79
N ILE A 201 9.26 -20.89 10.56
CA ILE A 201 8.90 -21.87 9.51
C ILE A 201 9.28 -23.27 9.93
N PHE A 202 10.50 -23.48 10.41
CA PHE A 202 10.93 -24.80 10.85
C PHE A 202 10.10 -25.32 12.02
N TYR A 203 9.64 -24.41 12.88
CA TYR A 203 8.74 -24.73 14.00
C TYR A 203 7.30 -25.04 13.53
N MET A 204 6.74 -24.18 12.66
CA MET A 204 5.35 -24.24 12.19
C MET A 204 5.14 -25.24 11.05
N SER A 205 6.16 -25.62 10.30
CA SER A 205 6.09 -26.63 9.22
C SER A 205 5.76 -28.04 9.71
N ARG A 206 5.64 -28.23 11.04
CA ARG A 206 5.03 -29.40 11.66
C ARG A 206 3.50 -29.37 11.66
N GLN A 207 2.88 -28.28 11.23
CA GLN A 207 1.43 -28.14 11.11
C GLN A 207 1.04 -27.93 9.63
N THR A 208 0.10 -28.75 9.16
CA THR A 208 -0.43 -28.67 7.81
C THR A 208 -1.55 -27.62 7.77
N ILE A 209 -1.39 -26.59 6.93
CA ILE A 209 -2.49 -25.69 6.59
C ILE A 209 -2.71 -25.82 5.08
N LYS A 210 -3.92 -26.23 4.71
CA LYS A 210 -4.37 -26.36 3.31
C LYS A 210 -5.05 -25.06 2.91
N TYR A 211 -4.78 -24.57 1.70
CA TYR A 211 -5.55 -23.50 1.08
C TYR A 211 -5.99 -23.95 -0.32
N ASP A 212 -7.29 -23.82 -0.60
CA ASP A 212 -7.98 -23.99 -1.89
C ASP A 212 -7.79 -25.28 -2.69
N GLY A 213 -7.24 -26.35 -2.11
CA GLY A 213 -7.26 -27.69 -2.74
C GLY A 213 -6.38 -27.84 -3.99
N THR A 214 -5.81 -26.76 -4.53
CA THR A 214 -4.82 -26.80 -5.61
C THR A 214 -3.41 -26.65 -5.06
N ASN A 215 -2.66 -27.75 -5.04
CA ASN A 215 -1.24 -27.78 -4.67
C ASN A 215 -0.39 -27.17 -5.79
N MET A 216 -0.34 -25.84 -5.91
CA MET A 216 0.68 -25.21 -6.73
C MET A 216 2.03 -25.23 -6.00
N PRO A 217 3.09 -25.79 -6.60
CA PRO A 217 4.39 -25.89 -5.94
C PRO A 217 5.02 -24.51 -5.73
N PHE A 218 5.73 -24.33 -4.60
CA PHE A 218 6.31 -23.05 -4.16
C PHE A 218 7.21 -22.36 -5.21
N TYR A 219 7.89 -23.14 -6.07
CA TYR A 219 8.78 -22.60 -7.10
C TYR A 219 8.03 -21.81 -8.17
N PHE A 220 6.74 -22.08 -8.37
CA PHE A 220 5.89 -21.33 -9.29
C PHE A 220 5.74 -19.87 -8.85
N TYR A 221 5.59 -19.65 -7.54
CA TYR A 221 5.49 -18.31 -6.96
C TYR A 221 6.85 -17.61 -6.82
N PHE A 222 7.93 -18.35 -6.56
CA PHE A 222 9.28 -17.78 -6.50
C PHE A 222 9.76 -17.30 -7.88
N LEU A 223 9.47 -18.07 -8.93
CA LEU A 223 9.74 -17.72 -10.33
C LEU A 223 8.63 -16.87 -10.95
N HIS A 224 7.61 -16.51 -10.16
CA HIS A 224 6.56 -15.63 -10.62
C HIS A 224 7.16 -14.31 -11.12
N PRO A 225 6.68 -13.74 -12.23
CA PRO A 225 7.33 -12.57 -12.80
C PRO A 225 7.37 -11.38 -11.82
N TYR A 226 6.42 -11.26 -10.87
CA TYR A 226 6.48 -10.25 -9.80
C TYR A 226 7.73 -10.36 -8.92
N SER A 227 8.09 -11.57 -8.50
CA SER A 227 9.26 -11.83 -7.67
C SER A 227 10.54 -11.48 -8.44
N LEU A 228 10.62 -11.84 -9.72
CA LEU A 228 11.77 -11.53 -10.59
C LEU A 228 11.90 -10.02 -10.87
N ILE A 229 10.79 -9.36 -11.20
CA ILE A 229 10.70 -7.90 -11.40
C ILE A 229 11.16 -7.18 -10.13
N MET A 230 10.71 -7.65 -8.96
CA MET A 230 11.14 -7.11 -7.67
C MET A 230 12.64 -7.25 -7.47
N LEU A 231 13.17 -8.46 -7.62
CA LEU A 231 14.58 -8.75 -7.39
C LEU A 231 15.47 -7.93 -8.32
N PHE A 232 15.12 -7.86 -9.60
CA PHE A 232 15.83 -7.03 -10.59
C PHE A 232 15.77 -5.55 -10.21
N SER A 233 14.59 -5.07 -9.81
CA SER A 233 14.42 -3.69 -9.34
C SER A 233 15.29 -3.39 -8.14
N LEU A 234 15.27 -4.23 -7.11
CA LEU A 234 16.09 -4.05 -5.90
C LEU A 234 17.58 -4.00 -6.27
N PHE A 235 18.05 -4.92 -7.11
CA PHE A 235 19.43 -4.95 -7.56
C PHE A 235 19.83 -3.68 -8.32
N TYR A 236 19.00 -3.25 -9.28
CA TYR A 236 19.24 -2.02 -10.05
C TYR A 236 19.27 -0.78 -9.14
N MET A 237 18.31 -0.70 -8.22
CA MET A 237 18.07 0.47 -7.38
C MET A 237 19.15 0.66 -6.32
N ARG A 238 19.87 -0.42 -5.96
CA ARG A 238 21.05 -0.39 -5.08
C ARG A 238 22.06 0.72 -5.44
N ARG A 239 22.20 1.02 -6.74
CA ARG A 239 23.15 2.02 -7.25
C ARG A 239 22.80 3.47 -6.89
N TYR A 240 21.52 3.76 -6.64
CA TYR A 240 20.99 5.12 -6.46
C TYR A 240 20.77 5.52 -4.98
N ILE A 241 20.96 4.58 -4.05
CA ILE A 241 20.64 4.75 -2.63
C ILE A 241 21.71 5.55 -1.87
N LYS A 242 22.91 5.64 -2.44
CA LYS A 242 24.04 6.34 -1.82
C LYS A 242 23.69 7.84 -1.80
N ASN A 243 23.25 8.35 -0.64
CA ASN A 243 23.21 9.78 -0.24
C ASN A 243 21.84 10.39 0.11
N HIS A 244 20.72 9.70 -0.10
CA HIS A 244 19.40 10.24 0.27
C HIS A 244 18.70 9.40 1.34
N PHE A 245 18.34 10.05 2.46
CA PHE A 245 17.64 9.42 3.60
C PHE A 245 16.40 8.65 3.16
N TYR A 246 15.52 9.27 2.37
CA TYR A 246 14.27 8.65 1.93
C TYR A 246 14.50 7.49 0.95
N TYR A 247 15.56 7.55 0.13
CA TYR A 247 15.85 6.46 -0.80
C TYR A 247 16.33 5.23 -0.05
N GLN A 248 17.16 5.44 0.98
CA GLN A 248 17.58 4.39 1.89
C GLN A 248 16.39 3.78 2.63
N LEU A 249 15.53 4.61 3.20
CA LEU A 249 14.35 4.14 3.93
C LEU A 249 13.45 3.26 3.05
N LEU A 250 13.02 3.77 1.90
CA LEU A 250 12.10 3.05 1.00
C LEU A 250 12.72 1.76 0.46
N TYR A 251 14.00 1.78 0.09
CA TYR A 251 14.68 0.58 -0.37
C TYR A 251 14.73 -0.49 0.71
N ILE A 252 15.05 -0.12 1.95
CA ILE A 252 15.18 -1.11 3.00
C ILE A 252 13.80 -1.64 3.42
N LEU A 253 12.76 -0.81 3.43
CA LEU A 253 11.38 -1.27 3.61
C LEU A 253 10.99 -2.26 2.51
N ALA A 254 11.28 -1.95 1.24
CA ALA A 254 11.04 -2.89 0.14
C ALA A 254 11.79 -4.22 0.31
N MET A 255 13.07 -4.19 0.70
CA MET A 255 13.85 -5.39 1.01
C MET A 255 13.23 -6.19 2.18
N LEU A 256 12.86 -5.52 3.27
CA LEU A 256 12.25 -6.14 4.44
C LEU A 256 10.97 -6.90 4.04
N TYR A 257 10.08 -6.26 3.29
CA TYR A 257 8.84 -6.90 2.85
C TYR A 257 9.07 -7.98 1.80
N TYR A 258 10.08 -7.84 0.95
CA TYR A 258 10.46 -8.92 0.05
C TYR A 258 10.98 -10.15 0.81
N PHE A 259 11.75 -9.96 1.88
CA PHE A 259 12.14 -11.07 2.75
C PHE A 259 10.96 -11.68 3.49
N LEU A 260 10.02 -10.87 4.00
CA LEU A 260 8.77 -11.38 4.58
C LEU A 260 7.95 -12.16 3.56
N PHE A 261 7.83 -11.67 2.32
CA PHE A 261 7.22 -12.41 1.22
C PHE A 261 7.86 -13.79 1.03
N LEU A 262 9.20 -13.85 0.91
CA LEU A 262 9.90 -15.12 0.77
C LEU A 262 9.64 -16.04 1.97
N SER A 263 9.75 -15.53 3.20
CA SER A 263 9.48 -16.31 4.40
C SER A 263 8.06 -16.85 4.45
N PHE A 264 7.05 -16.03 4.16
CA PHE A 264 5.65 -16.48 4.18
C PHE A 264 5.30 -17.39 3.00
N LEU A 265 6.02 -17.26 1.89
CA LEU A 265 5.93 -18.21 0.78
C LEU A 265 6.46 -19.59 1.19
N PHE A 266 7.58 -19.65 1.91
CA PHE A 266 8.11 -20.91 2.47
C PHE A 266 7.22 -21.48 3.60
N LEU A 267 6.48 -20.63 4.32
CA LEU A 267 5.43 -21.05 5.28
C LEU A 267 4.16 -21.59 4.61
N GLN A 268 4.08 -21.58 3.28
CA GLN A 268 2.87 -21.94 2.51
C GLN A 268 1.66 -21.03 2.82
N SER A 269 1.90 -19.88 3.45
CA SER A 269 0.87 -18.86 3.70
C SER A 269 0.80 -17.90 2.51
N GLN A 270 0.22 -18.36 1.41
CA GLN A 270 0.17 -17.63 0.14
C GLN A 270 -0.47 -16.24 0.28
N ILE A 271 -1.61 -16.11 0.97
CA ILE A 271 -2.29 -14.81 1.17
C ILE A 271 -1.33 -13.79 1.80
N ALA A 272 -0.72 -14.13 2.94
CA ALA A 272 0.21 -13.23 3.62
C ALA A 272 1.44 -12.91 2.74
N ALA A 273 1.96 -13.91 2.02
CA ALA A 273 3.07 -13.71 1.10
C ALA A 273 2.70 -12.67 0.02
N PHE A 274 1.56 -12.83 -0.66
CA PHE A 274 1.07 -11.87 -1.65
C PHE A 274 0.89 -10.47 -1.06
N ARG A 275 0.31 -10.34 0.14
CA ARG A 275 0.18 -9.05 0.83
C ARG A 275 1.54 -8.39 1.09
N PHE A 276 2.55 -9.14 1.52
CA PHE A 276 3.89 -8.59 1.72
C PHE A 276 4.58 -8.23 0.39
N MET A 277 4.34 -9.00 -0.68
CA MET A 277 4.83 -8.66 -2.01
C MET A 277 4.22 -7.36 -2.54
N GLU A 278 2.92 -7.15 -2.36
CA GLU A 278 2.22 -5.91 -2.73
C GLU A 278 2.83 -4.70 -2.00
N ILE A 279 3.05 -4.82 -0.69
CA ILE A 279 3.69 -3.76 0.12
C ILE A 279 5.13 -3.49 -0.35
N ALA A 280 5.92 -4.53 -0.64
CA ALA A 280 7.25 -4.38 -1.21
C ALA A 280 7.19 -3.65 -2.57
N LEU A 281 6.22 -4.01 -3.41
CA LEU A 281 6.06 -3.46 -4.76
C LEU A 281 5.70 -1.98 -4.65
N PHE A 282 4.86 -1.62 -3.70
CA PHE A 282 4.49 -0.24 -3.43
C PHE A 282 5.70 0.63 -3.03
N PHE A 283 6.54 0.17 -2.10
CA PHE A 283 7.74 0.92 -1.73
C PHE A 283 8.73 1.02 -2.89
N MET A 284 8.87 -0.03 -3.69
CA MET A 284 9.70 0.00 -4.89
C MET A 284 9.17 0.97 -5.93
N PHE A 285 7.86 0.96 -6.16
CA PHE A 285 7.20 1.89 -7.08
C PHE A 285 7.45 3.34 -6.66
N ILE A 286 7.28 3.66 -5.38
CA ILE A 286 7.60 5.00 -4.85
C ILE A 286 9.09 5.33 -5.06
N LEU A 287 10.00 4.39 -4.79
CA LEU A 287 11.43 4.60 -4.95
C LEU A 287 11.82 4.85 -6.43
N ILE A 288 11.31 4.03 -7.34
CA ILE A 288 11.46 4.16 -8.80
C ILE A 288 11.00 5.56 -9.21
N PHE A 289 9.89 6.01 -8.63
CA PHE A 289 9.32 7.31 -8.93
C PHE A 289 10.25 8.47 -8.53
N ILE A 290 10.74 8.48 -7.28
CA ILE A 290 11.46 9.63 -6.72
C ILE A 290 12.91 9.74 -7.22
N ILE A 291 13.54 8.65 -7.67
CA ILE A 291 14.93 8.69 -8.17
C ILE A 291 15.11 9.70 -9.30
N ASN A 292 16.25 10.39 -9.34
CA ASN A 292 16.51 11.44 -10.33
C ASN A 292 16.48 10.89 -11.77
N SER A 293 15.87 11.63 -12.70
CA SER A 293 15.62 11.21 -14.08
C SER A 293 16.79 11.54 -15.00
N SER A 294 17.79 10.67 -15.06
CA SER A 294 18.63 10.61 -16.25
C SER A 294 17.83 9.95 -17.38
N PHE A 295 18.21 10.19 -18.64
CA PHE A 295 17.52 9.56 -19.78
C PHE A 295 17.50 8.02 -19.65
N LYS A 296 18.65 7.44 -19.29
CA LYS A 296 18.78 5.99 -19.02
C LYS A 296 17.89 5.51 -17.88
N SER A 297 17.82 6.25 -16.76
CA SER A 297 16.92 5.86 -15.66
C SER A 297 15.46 6.00 -16.04
N SER A 298 15.11 6.96 -16.90
CA SER A 298 13.74 7.17 -17.38
C SER A 298 13.25 6.01 -18.24
N ILE A 299 14.10 5.48 -19.14
CA ILE A 299 13.79 4.29 -19.94
C ILE A 299 13.52 3.09 -19.02
N ILE A 300 14.39 2.86 -18.04
CA ILE A 300 14.25 1.71 -17.13
C ILE A 300 12.99 1.85 -16.28
N LYS A 301 12.69 3.04 -15.76
CA LYS A 301 11.42 3.32 -15.06
C LYS A 301 10.21 2.98 -15.94
N MET A 302 10.25 3.38 -17.21
CA MET A 302 9.15 3.14 -18.14
C MET A 302 8.97 1.64 -18.43
N LEU A 303 10.06 0.90 -18.66
CA LEU A 303 10.02 -0.55 -18.85
C LEU A 303 9.47 -1.27 -17.61
N MET A 304 9.98 -0.92 -16.44
CA MET A 304 9.50 -1.46 -15.16
C MET A 304 8.02 -1.18 -14.95
N LEU A 305 7.58 0.03 -15.32
CA LEU A 305 6.20 0.43 -15.20
C LEU A 305 5.30 -0.32 -16.18
N ILE A 306 5.71 -0.45 -17.44
CA ILE A 306 4.97 -1.23 -18.44
C ILE A 306 4.81 -2.67 -17.95
N LEU A 307 5.87 -3.29 -17.44
CA LEU A 307 5.81 -4.65 -16.90
C LEU A 307 4.81 -4.74 -15.74
N VAL A 308 4.89 -3.82 -14.76
CA VAL A 308 3.96 -3.81 -13.61
C VAL A 308 2.52 -3.57 -14.07
N VAL A 309 2.27 -2.60 -14.95
CA VAL A 309 0.92 -2.28 -15.46
C VAL A 309 0.34 -3.46 -16.24
N THR A 310 1.09 -4.06 -17.17
CA THR A 310 0.60 -5.19 -17.97
C THR A 310 0.24 -6.38 -17.10
N MET A 311 1.07 -6.68 -16.08
CA MET A 311 0.77 -7.75 -15.15
C MET A 311 -0.44 -7.45 -14.26
N PHE A 312 -0.55 -6.21 -13.77
CA PHE A 312 -1.71 -5.79 -12.99
C PHE A 312 -3.01 -5.87 -13.78
N LEU A 313 -3.01 -5.36 -15.02
CA LEU A 313 -4.16 -5.43 -15.91
C LEU A 313 -4.57 -6.89 -16.17
N TYR A 314 -3.60 -7.78 -16.33
CA TYR A 314 -3.88 -9.20 -16.48
C TYR A 314 -4.62 -9.77 -15.25
N GLU A 315 -4.12 -9.55 -14.05
CA GLU A 315 -4.74 -10.09 -12.83
C GLU A 315 -6.09 -9.45 -12.48
N HIS A 316 -6.27 -8.16 -12.75
CA HIS A 316 -7.45 -7.43 -12.29
C HIS A 316 -8.59 -7.41 -13.31
N VAL A 317 -8.30 -7.61 -14.59
CA VAL A 317 -9.28 -7.46 -15.68
C VAL A 317 -9.41 -8.71 -16.53
N ILE A 318 -8.32 -9.45 -16.77
CA ILE A 318 -8.29 -10.53 -17.77
C ILE A 318 -8.37 -11.92 -17.12
N ALA A 319 -7.92 -12.05 -15.86
CA ALA A 319 -7.90 -13.33 -15.15
C ALA A 319 -9.30 -13.96 -15.05
N ILE A 320 -9.34 -15.29 -14.94
CA ILE A 320 -10.57 -16.10 -14.89
C ILE A 320 -11.48 -15.66 -13.73
N GLU A 321 -10.89 -15.21 -12.63
CA GLU A 321 -11.58 -14.61 -11.48
C GLU A 321 -10.98 -13.22 -11.20
N PRO A 322 -11.51 -12.15 -11.81
CA PRO A 322 -10.96 -10.82 -11.63
C PRO A 322 -11.21 -10.31 -10.20
N ILE A 323 -10.24 -9.54 -9.69
CA ILE A 323 -10.34 -8.90 -8.37
C ILE A 323 -11.47 -7.85 -8.34
N LEU A 324 -11.72 -7.19 -9.47
CA LEU A 324 -12.76 -6.19 -9.63
C LEU A 324 -13.87 -6.73 -10.53
N ASN A 325 -15.10 -6.68 -10.06
CA ASN A 325 -16.26 -7.12 -10.86
C ASN A 325 -16.87 -5.92 -11.60
N PHE A 326 -16.38 -5.65 -12.81
CA PHE A 326 -16.89 -4.55 -13.64
C PHE A 326 -18.31 -4.78 -14.17
N ASP A 327 -18.78 -6.04 -14.24
CA ASP A 327 -20.16 -6.35 -14.66
C ASP A 327 -21.18 -5.82 -13.65
N ILE A 328 -20.86 -5.86 -12.35
CA ILE A 328 -21.70 -5.26 -11.30
C ILE A 328 -21.78 -3.76 -11.47
N LEU A 329 -20.66 -3.11 -11.82
CA LEU A 329 -20.63 -1.68 -12.08
C LEU A 329 -21.55 -1.32 -13.27
N HIS A 330 -21.43 -2.05 -14.38
CA HIS A 330 -22.28 -1.85 -15.55
C HIS A 330 -23.77 -2.05 -15.23
N ASN A 331 -24.11 -3.12 -14.51
CA ASN A 331 -25.48 -3.43 -14.11
C ASN A 331 -26.06 -2.44 -13.08
N SER A 332 -25.21 -1.82 -12.25
CA SER A 332 -25.65 -0.80 -11.29
C SER A 332 -26.02 0.50 -11.99
N PHE A 333 -25.28 0.90 -13.04
CA PHE A 333 -25.58 2.08 -13.84
C PHE A 333 -26.81 1.88 -14.74
N SER A 334 -26.95 0.72 -15.37
CA SER A 334 -28.13 0.44 -16.23
C SER A 334 -29.45 0.43 -15.44
N LYS A 335 -29.42 0.02 -14.16
CA LYS A 335 -30.59 0.12 -13.28
C LYS A 335 -30.94 1.56 -12.91
N MET A 336 -29.97 2.47 -12.81
CA MET A 336 -30.26 3.89 -12.56
C MET A 336 -30.97 4.54 -13.76
N ASP A 337 -30.67 4.11 -14.99
CA ASP A 337 -31.32 4.64 -16.19
C ASP A 337 -32.79 4.20 -16.33
N THR A 338 -33.18 3.09 -15.69
CA THR A 338 -34.58 2.61 -15.66
C THR A 338 -35.46 3.25 -14.59
N PHE A 339 -34.91 4.16 -13.77
CA PHE A 339 -35.65 4.93 -12.77
C PHE A 339 -35.95 6.39 -13.22
N GLN A 340 -35.71 6.71 -14.49
CA GLN A 340 -36.29 7.88 -15.16
C GLN A 340 -37.62 7.49 -15.81
#